data_AF-A0A848LFE1-F1
#
_entry.id   AF-A0A848LFE1-F1
#
_cell.length_a   1.000
_cell.length_b   1.000
_cell.length_c   1.000
_cell.angle_alpha   90.00
_cell.angle_beta   90.00
_cell.angle_gamma   90.00
#
_symmetry.space_group_name_H-M   'P 1'
#
loop_
_entity.id
_entity.type
_entity.pdbx_description
1 polymer ?
#
loop_
_entity_poly.entity_id
_entity_poly.type
_entity_poly.pdbx_seq_one_letter_code
_entity_poly.pdbx_strand_id
1 'polypeptide(L)'
;MTWEQLCKVGCELPEVEEGIWWRTPALQVRGKSFVRLKEDGATVVFLLESVDEQEFLIQAMPALYFITDHYKGYPAVLARLSKLRVDEGRRRLEAAWRLKAPKTLVRRFEEARAAPVRDAARAPRKAASGARGGKKAPRSKAVRSRG
;
A
#
# COMPACT_ATOMS: atom_id res chain seq x y z
N MET A 1 -17.60 -3.12 1.90
CA MET A 1 -17.04 -1.75 1.95
C MET A 1 -17.82 -0.82 1.03
N THR A 2 -17.66 0.50 1.14
CA THR A 2 -18.22 1.49 0.19
C THR A 2 -17.25 1.79 -0.95
N TRP A 3 -17.72 2.50 -2.00
CA TRP A 3 -16.84 3.00 -3.05
C TRP A 3 -15.78 3.96 -2.51
N GLU A 4 -16.13 4.90 -1.62
CA GLU A 4 -15.12 5.84 -1.07
C GLU A 4 -14.04 5.10 -0.27
N GLN A 5 -14.41 4.03 0.44
CA GLN A 5 -13.44 3.18 1.13
C GLN A 5 -12.51 2.47 0.14
N LEU A 6 -13.04 1.98 -0.97
CA LEU A 6 -12.24 1.35 -2.02
C LEU A 6 -11.30 2.37 -2.70
N CYS A 7 -11.76 3.59 -2.98
CA CYS A 7 -10.92 4.68 -3.49
C CYS A 7 -9.77 4.98 -2.53
N LYS A 8 -10.05 5.10 -1.23
CA LYS A 8 -8.99 5.33 -0.22
C LYS A 8 -7.91 4.26 -0.27
N VAL A 9 -8.30 2.98 -0.35
CA VAL A 9 -7.34 1.86 -0.46
C VAL A 9 -6.61 1.90 -1.81
N GLY A 10 -7.29 2.24 -2.90
CA GLY A 10 -6.72 2.32 -4.24
C GLY A 10 -5.68 3.43 -4.38
N CYS A 11 -5.94 4.60 -3.79
CA CYS A 11 -5.04 5.75 -3.80
C CYS A 11 -3.78 5.55 -2.93
N GLU A 12 -3.70 4.47 -2.14
CA GLU A 12 -2.44 4.07 -1.50
C GLU A 12 -1.45 3.46 -2.51
N LEU A 13 -1.92 3.02 -3.68
CA LEU A 13 -1.05 2.54 -4.75
C LEU A 13 -0.37 3.72 -5.46
N PRO A 14 0.88 3.57 -5.94
CA PRO A 14 1.61 4.66 -6.56
C PRO A 14 0.89 5.22 -7.80
N GLU A 15 0.81 6.55 -7.85
CA GLU A 15 0.29 7.31 -8.99
C GLU A 15 -1.15 6.94 -9.39
N VAL A 16 -1.96 6.54 -8.40
CA VAL A 16 -3.39 6.30 -8.59
C VAL A 16 -4.18 7.55 -8.25
N GLU A 17 -5.14 7.89 -9.12
CA GLU A 17 -6.09 8.98 -8.95
C GLU A 17 -7.52 8.52 -9.28
N GLU A 18 -8.50 9.26 -8.76
CA GLU A 18 -9.90 9.11 -9.15
C GLU A 18 -10.13 9.79 -10.50
N GLY A 19 -10.86 9.12 -11.38
CA GLY A 19 -11.20 9.62 -12.70
C GLY A 19 -12.55 9.09 -13.16
N ILE A 20 -12.79 9.15 -14.47
CA ILE A 20 -14.04 8.72 -15.09
C ILE A 20 -13.74 7.73 -16.20
N TRP A 21 -14.47 6.62 -16.21
CA TRP A 21 -14.47 5.65 -17.29
C TRP A 21 -15.91 5.32 -17.67
N TRP A 22 -16.28 5.51 -18.93
CA TRP A 22 -17.67 5.31 -19.40
C TRP A 22 -18.71 6.11 -18.61
N ARG A 23 -18.41 7.37 -18.28
CA ARG A 23 -19.25 8.27 -17.44
C ARG A 23 -19.50 7.75 -16.01
N THR A 24 -18.76 6.73 -15.58
CA THR A 24 -18.81 6.20 -14.22
C THR A 24 -17.51 6.48 -13.46
N PRO A 25 -17.56 6.65 -12.12
CA PRO A 25 -16.36 6.81 -11.30
C PRO A 25 -15.37 5.66 -11.48
N ALA A 26 -14.09 5.97 -11.56
CA ALA A 26 -13.03 5.00 -11.81
C ALA A 26 -11.75 5.36 -11.05
N LEU A 27 -10.88 4.36 -10.91
CA LEU A 27 -9.49 4.57 -10.52
C LEU A 27 -8.58 4.40 -11.73
N GLN A 28 -7.61 5.31 -11.84
CA GLN A 28 -6.70 5.38 -12.97
C GLN A 28 -5.26 5.48 -12.49
N VAL A 29 -4.34 4.90 -13.25
CA VAL A 29 -2.89 5.12 -13.09
C VAL A 29 -2.36 5.78 -14.34
N ARG A 30 -1.86 7.02 -14.23
CA ARG A 30 -1.40 7.84 -15.37
C ARG A 30 -2.43 7.90 -16.51
N GLY A 31 -3.69 8.19 -16.20
CA GLY A 31 -4.79 8.24 -17.17
C GLY A 31 -5.27 6.88 -17.71
N LYS A 32 -4.75 5.75 -17.22
CA LYS A 32 -5.22 4.40 -17.60
C LYS A 32 -6.12 3.83 -16.52
N SER A 33 -7.41 3.71 -16.84
CA SER A 33 -8.40 3.11 -15.94
C SER A 33 -8.16 1.61 -15.74
N PHE A 34 -8.28 1.15 -14.50
CA PHE A 34 -8.13 -0.27 -14.14
C PHE A 34 -9.27 -0.81 -13.27
N VAL A 35 -10.03 0.07 -12.63
CA VAL A 35 -11.23 -0.26 -11.84
C VAL A 35 -12.29 0.81 -12.07
N ARG A 36 -13.56 0.40 -12.13
CA ARG A 36 -14.69 1.34 -12.17
C ARG A 36 -15.85 0.91 -11.28
N LEU A 37 -16.59 1.88 -10.78
CA LEU A 37 -17.91 1.69 -10.20
C LEU A 37 -18.94 1.52 -11.32
N LYS A 38 -19.86 0.57 -11.17
CA LYS A 38 -20.98 0.40 -12.10
C LYS A 38 -22.06 1.43 -11.80
N GLU A 39 -22.98 1.62 -12.73
CA GLU A 39 -24.05 2.64 -12.66
C GLU A 39 -25.00 2.41 -11.48
N ASP A 40 -25.03 1.20 -10.92
CA ASP A 40 -25.82 0.83 -9.74
C ASP A 40 -25.24 1.32 -8.40
N GLY A 41 -24.01 1.86 -8.39
CA GLY A 41 -23.33 2.33 -7.18
C GLY A 41 -22.96 1.25 -6.16
N ALA A 42 -23.21 -0.03 -6.46
CA ALA A 42 -23.02 -1.16 -5.55
C ALA A 42 -22.07 -2.23 -6.10
N THR A 43 -21.82 -2.20 -7.40
CA THR A 43 -20.97 -3.15 -8.11
C THR A 43 -19.71 -2.46 -8.60
N VAL A 44 -18.56 -3.11 -8.42
CA VAL A 44 -17.27 -2.66 -8.96
C VAL A 44 -16.77 -3.65 -10.00
N VAL A 45 -16.12 -3.14 -11.04
CA VAL A 45 -15.48 -3.95 -12.09
C VAL A 45 -13.97 -3.91 -11.90
N PHE A 46 -13.35 -5.08 -11.77
CA PHE A 46 -11.90 -5.24 -11.74
C PHE A 46 -11.41 -5.87 -13.05
N LEU A 47 -10.32 -5.35 -13.60
CA LEU A 47 -9.60 -6.03 -14.68
C LEU A 47 -8.82 -7.23 -14.12
N LEU A 48 -8.74 -8.28 -14.92
CA LEU A 48 -8.05 -9.54 -14.61
C LEU A 48 -6.99 -9.82 -15.67
N GLU A 49 -6.13 -10.80 -15.39
CA GLU A 49 -5.11 -11.23 -16.34
C GLU A 49 -5.72 -12.12 -17.44
N SER A 50 -6.68 -12.98 -17.10
CA SER A 50 -7.27 -13.94 -18.02
C SER A 50 -8.75 -14.23 -17.74
N VAL A 51 -9.41 -14.88 -18.70
CA VAL A 51 -10.77 -15.42 -18.52
C VAL A 51 -10.76 -16.61 -17.56
N ASP A 52 -9.70 -17.41 -17.52
CA ASP A 52 -9.55 -18.51 -16.56
C ASP A 52 -9.55 -17.99 -15.11
N GLU A 53 -8.90 -16.85 -14.85
CA GLU A 53 -8.96 -16.19 -13.54
C GLU A 53 -10.39 -15.71 -13.22
N GLN A 54 -11.11 -15.18 -14.21
CA GLN A 54 -12.50 -14.76 -14.06
C GLN A 54 -13.38 -15.93 -13.61
N GLU A 55 -13.31 -17.06 -14.33
CA GLU A 55 -14.09 -18.26 -14.04
C GLU A 55 -13.74 -18.83 -12.66
N PHE A 56 -12.45 -18.91 -12.32
CA PHE A 56 -11.99 -19.35 -11.02
C PHE A 56 -12.53 -18.48 -9.88
N LEU A 57 -12.48 -17.15 -9.99
CA LEU A 57 -12.96 -16.24 -8.96
C LEU A 57 -14.47 -16.38 -8.72
N ILE A 58 -15.24 -16.53 -9.79
CA ILE A 58 -16.70 -16.72 -9.70
C ILE A 58 -17.01 -18.06 -9.02
N GLN A 59 -16.29 -19.12 -9.36
CA GLN A 59 -16.47 -20.44 -8.75
C GLN A 59 -16.05 -20.46 -7.28
N ALA A 60 -14.92 -19.84 -6.94
CA ALA A 60 -14.35 -19.86 -5.59
C ALA A 60 -15.12 -18.95 -4.61
N MET A 61 -15.63 -17.80 -5.08
CA MET A 61 -16.30 -16.82 -4.23
C MET A 61 -17.56 -16.23 -4.91
N PRO A 62 -18.59 -17.06 -5.22
CA PRO A 62 -19.78 -16.63 -5.99
C PRO A 62 -20.64 -15.57 -5.28
N ALA A 63 -20.59 -15.52 -3.95
CA ALA A 63 -21.25 -14.48 -3.16
C ALA A 63 -20.62 -13.09 -3.38
N LEU A 64 -19.34 -13.04 -3.72
CA LEU A 64 -18.59 -11.81 -3.97
C LEU A 64 -18.52 -11.49 -5.46
N TYR A 65 -18.02 -12.43 -6.25
CA TYR A 65 -17.73 -12.27 -7.67
C TYR A 65 -18.84 -12.85 -8.54
N PHE A 66 -19.08 -12.18 -9.66
CA PHE A 66 -20.02 -12.60 -10.69
C PHE A 66 -19.67 -11.91 -12.01
N ILE A 67 -20.37 -12.30 -13.08
CA ILE A 67 -20.36 -11.59 -14.36
C ILE A 67 -21.77 -11.48 -14.92
N THR A 68 -21.96 -10.61 -15.89
CA THR A 68 -23.12 -10.62 -16.78
C THR A 68 -22.69 -11.08 -18.17
N ASP A 69 -23.65 -11.34 -19.06
CA ASP A 69 -23.37 -11.76 -20.44
C ASP A 69 -22.41 -10.82 -21.18
N HIS A 70 -22.46 -9.52 -20.86
CA HIS A 70 -21.57 -8.50 -21.43
C HIS A 70 -20.08 -8.74 -21.16
N TYR A 71 -19.73 -9.46 -20.07
CA TYR A 71 -18.36 -9.69 -19.64
C TYR A 71 -17.82 -11.08 -19.99
N LYS A 72 -18.62 -11.92 -20.66
CA LYS A 72 -18.19 -13.25 -21.11
C LYS A 72 -17.06 -13.11 -22.12
N GLY A 73 -15.99 -13.89 -21.95
CA GLY A 73 -14.83 -13.88 -22.83
C GLY A 73 -13.92 -12.64 -22.69
N TYR A 74 -14.18 -11.78 -21.71
CA TYR A 74 -13.34 -10.60 -21.43
C TYR A 74 -12.74 -10.71 -20.02
N PRO A 75 -11.43 -10.50 -19.83
CA PRO A 75 -10.75 -10.68 -18.54
C PRO A 75 -11.07 -9.54 -17.57
N ALA A 76 -12.28 -9.53 -17.02
CA ALA A 76 -12.73 -8.63 -15.98
C ALA A 76 -13.85 -9.25 -15.15
N VAL A 77 -13.94 -8.95 -13.86
CA VAL A 77 -14.97 -9.52 -12.97
C VAL A 77 -15.73 -8.43 -12.24
N LEU A 78 -17.01 -8.69 -11.96
CA LEU A 78 -17.84 -7.82 -11.14
C LEU A 78 -17.76 -8.31 -9.70
N ALA A 79 -17.62 -7.37 -8.76
CA ALA A 79 -17.65 -7.66 -7.33
C ALA A 79 -18.71 -6.82 -6.62
N ARG A 80 -19.40 -7.43 -5.66
CA ARG A 80 -20.37 -6.74 -4.80
C ARG A 80 -19.65 -5.97 -3.71
N LEU A 81 -19.72 -4.65 -3.71
CA LEU A 81 -19.05 -3.81 -2.70
C LEU A 81 -19.48 -4.18 -1.27
N SER A 82 -20.76 -4.50 -1.07
CA SER A 82 -21.31 -4.93 0.23
C SER A 82 -20.67 -6.19 0.81
N LYS A 83 -20.11 -7.06 -0.04
CA LYS A 83 -19.42 -8.31 0.36
C LYS A 83 -17.89 -8.20 0.27
N LEU A 84 -17.37 -7.15 -0.37
CA LEU A 84 -15.94 -6.94 -0.52
C LEU A 84 -15.31 -6.48 0.80
N ARG A 85 -14.36 -7.28 1.31
CA ARG A 85 -13.55 -7.00 2.50
C ARG A 85 -12.29 -6.22 2.13
N VAL A 86 -11.75 -5.42 3.06
CA VAL A 86 -10.59 -4.54 2.82
C VAL A 86 -9.40 -5.29 2.23
N ASP A 87 -9.03 -6.45 2.81
CA ASP A 87 -7.88 -7.23 2.34
C ASP A 87 -8.07 -7.75 0.92
N GLU A 88 -9.30 -8.17 0.58
CA GLU A 88 -9.60 -8.65 -0.77
C GLU A 88 -9.65 -7.50 -1.78
N GLY A 89 -10.27 -6.38 -1.40
CA GLY A 89 -10.28 -5.17 -2.22
C GLY A 89 -8.86 -4.68 -2.51
N ARG A 90 -7.97 -4.65 -1.50
CA ARG A 90 -6.55 -4.31 -1.67
C ARG A 90 -5.85 -5.24 -2.65
N ARG A 91 -6.00 -6.57 -2.48
CA ARG A 91 -5.40 -7.56 -3.38
C ARG A 91 -5.86 -7.38 -4.83
N ARG A 92 -7.16 -7.18 -5.05
CA ARG A 92 -7.71 -6.99 -6.40
C ARG A 92 -7.32 -5.66 -7.02
N LEU A 93 -7.33 -4.57 -6.25
CA LEU A 93 -6.86 -3.26 -6.71
C LEU A 93 -5.41 -3.35 -7.17
N GLU A 94 -4.54 -3.99 -6.38
CA GLU A 94 -3.12 -4.14 -6.70
C GLU A 94 -2.91 -5.00 -7.95
N ALA A 95 -3.63 -6.11 -8.09
CA ALA A 95 -3.59 -6.96 -9.28
C ALA A 95 -4.02 -6.19 -10.54
N ALA A 96 -5.18 -5.53 -10.50
CA ALA A 96 -5.68 -4.75 -11.62
C ALA A 96 -4.77 -3.56 -11.98
N TRP A 97 -4.18 -2.91 -10.97
CA TRP A 97 -3.21 -1.82 -11.15
C TRP A 97 -1.96 -2.29 -11.89
N ARG A 98 -1.40 -3.46 -11.54
CA ARG A 98 -0.22 -4.03 -12.22
C ARG A 98 -0.42 -4.21 -13.73
N LEU A 99 -1.66 -4.49 -14.16
CA LEU A 99 -1.99 -4.66 -15.58
C LEU A 99 -1.91 -3.35 -16.39
N LYS A 100 -2.05 -2.19 -15.73
CA LYS A 100 -2.08 -0.87 -16.39
C LYS A 100 -0.89 0.01 -16.07
N ALA A 101 -0.30 -0.16 -14.89
CA ALA A 101 0.84 0.61 -14.44
C ALA A 101 2.08 0.36 -15.33
N PRO A 102 2.92 1.38 -15.56
CA PRO A 102 4.19 1.18 -16.26
C PRO A 102 5.07 0.14 -15.54
N LYS A 103 5.77 -0.71 -16.29
CA LYS A 103 6.64 -1.76 -15.73
C LYS A 103 7.68 -1.22 -14.74
N THR A 104 8.22 -0.03 -14.98
CA THR A 104 9.18 0.63 -14.07
C THR A 104 8.55 1.04 -12.75
N LEU A 105 7.27 1.44 -12.76
CA LEU A 105 6.52 1.80 -11.56
C LEU A 105 6.20 0.55 -10.73
N VAL A 106 5.76 -0.52 -11.39
CA VAL A 106 5.52 -1.82 -10.74
C VAL A 106 6.79 -2.34 -10.08
N ARG A 107 7.92 -2.32 -10.80
CA ARG A 107 9.21 -2.76 -10.26
C ARG A 107 9.60 -1.98 -8.99
N ARG A 108 9.50 -0.65 -9.01
CA ARG A 108 9.81 0.19 -7.83
C ARG A 108 8.89 -0.10 -6.66
N PHE A 109 7.61 -0.33 -6.91
CA PHE A 109 6.65 -0.70 -5.88
C PHE A 109 7.00 -2.05 -5.23
N GLU A 110 7.39 -3.04 -6.04
CA GLU A 110 7.80 -4.36 -5.55
C GLU A 110 9.12 -4.30 -4.77
N GLU A 111 10.11 -3.56 -5.26
CA GLU A 111 11.37 -3.30 -4.55
C GLU A 111 11.11 -2.67 -3.17
N ALA A 112 10.21 -1.67 -3.10
CA ALA A 112 9.85 -1.00 -1.85
C ALA A 112 9.12 -1.94 -0.86
N ARG A 113 8.36 -2.93 -1.35
CA ARG A 113 7.69 -3.93 -0.49
C ARG A 113 8.59 -5.09 -0.08
N ALA A 114 9.54 -5.45 -0.93
CA ALA A 114 10.50 -6.54 -0.67
C ALA A 114 11.65 -6.10 0.24
N ALA A 115 11.92 -4.78 0.34
CA ALA A 115 12.88 -4.25 1.27
C ALA A 115 12.53 -4.71 2.70
N PRO A 116 13.46 -5.37 3.43
CA PRO A 116 13.21 -5.73 4.82
C PRO A 116 12.90 -4.46 5.60
N VAL A 117 12.00 -4.55 6.60
CA VAL A 117 11.75 -3.50 7.59
C VAL A 117 13.04 -3.22 8.35
N ARG A 118 13.93 -2.45 7.74
CA ARG A 118 15.16 -1.92 8.32
C ARG A 118 14.92 -0.42 8.41
N ASP A 119 14.71 0.02 9.65
CA ASP A 119 14.75 1.41 10.16
C ASP A 119 13.53 1.87 10.98
N ALA A 120 13.04 1.01 11.89
CA ALA A 120 12.30 1.47 13.09
C ALA A 120 13.10 1.30 14.40
N ALA A 121 14.39 0.96 14.34
CA ALA A 121 15.22 0.74 15.53
C ALA A 121 16.63 1.31 15.40
N ARG A 122 16.76 2.61 15.13
CA ARG A 122 17.98 3.36 15.49
C ARG A 122 17.67 4.81 15.86
N ALA A 123 17.05 5.01 17.01
CA ALA A 123 17.15 6.28 17.71
C ALA A 123 18.57 6.44 18.28
N PRO A 124 19.23 7.62 18.17
CA PRO A 124 20.49 7.84 18.84
C PRO A 124 20.25 7.87 20.36
N ARG A 125 20.83 6.92 21.09
CA ARG A 125 20.87 6.99 22.56
C ARG A 125 21.75 8.19 22.96
N LYS A 126 21.16 9.17 23.66
CA LYS A 126 21.90 10.24 24.34
C LYS A 126 22.96 9.64 25.27
N ALA A 127 24.20 10.11 25.15
CA ALA A 127 25.24 9.83 26.14
C ALA A 127 24.90 10.54 27.45
N ALA A 128 24.57 9.77 28.49
CA ALA A 128 24.51 10.27 29.86
C ALA A 128 25.95 10.33 30.41
N SER A 129 26.49 11.54 30.50
CA SER A 129 27.67 11.83 31.33
C SER A 129 27.19 12.11 32.75
N GLY A 130 27.56 11.25 33.69
CA GLY A 130 27.14 11.33 35.10
C GLY A 130 28.02 10.49 36.04
N ALA A 131 29.13 11.12 36.46
CA ALA A 131 29.81 11.05 37.76
C ALA A 131 29.94 9.74 38.57
N ARG A 132 31.19 9.41 38.94
CA ARG A 132 31.70 8.88 40.23
C ARG A 132 33.23 9.02 40.20
N GLY A 133 33.99 9.52 41.17
CA GLY A 133 33.76 9.84 42.58
C GLY A 133 34.85 9.20 43.45
N GLY A 134 35.83 9.98 43.94
CA GLY A 134 36.72 9.65 45.08
C GLY A 134 38.14 9.18 44.72
N LYS A 135 39.23 9.49 45.45
CA LYS A 135 39.45 10.10 46.79
C LYS A 135 40.92 10.56 46.95
N LYS A 136 41.09 11.65 47.73
CA LYS A 136 42.14 12.01 48.72
C LYS A 136 43.57 12.45 48.32
N ALA A 137 43.98 13.52 49.02
CA ALA A 137 45.28 14.22 49.08
C ALA A 137 46.32 13.47 49.95
N PRO A 138 47.60 13.93 50.06
CA PRO A 138 47.90 15.06 50.95
C PRO A 138 48.99 16.06 50.44
N ARG A 139 49.13 17.11 51.26
CA ARG A 139 49.94 18.33 51.16
C ARG A 139 51.46 18.10 51.09
N SER A 140 52.18 19.09 50.56
CA SER A 140 53.38 19.68 51.18
C SER A 140 53.59 21.13 50.75
N LYS A 141 53.93 21.97 51.74
CA LYS A 141 54.18 23.42 51.66
C LYS A 141 55.69 23.68 51.70
N ALA A 142 56.06 24.91 51.32
CA ALA A 142 57.32 25.63 51.62
C ALA A 142 58.49 25.31 50.65
N VAL A 143 59.42 26.22 50.32
CA VAL A 143 59.75 27.54 50.87
C VAL A 143 60.55 28.37 49.83
N ARG A 144 60.61 29.67 50.11
CA ARG A 144 61.37 30.81 49.55
C ARG A 144 62.77 30.55 48.97
N SER A 145 63.20 31.42 48.03
CA SER A 145 64.37 32.29 48.23
C SER A 145 64.41 33.46 47.24
N ARG A 146 64.82 34.62 47.76
CA ARG A 146 65.28 35.81 47.02
C ARG A 146 66.75 35.59 46.63
N GLY A 147 67.18 36.23 45.55
CA GLY A 147 68.56 36.43 45.14
C GLY A 147 68.58 37.29 43.91
#